data_AF-A0A7S2H5Y9-F1
#
_entry.id   AF-A0A7S2H5Y9-F1
#
_cell.length_a   1.000
_cell.length_b   1.000
_cell.length_c   1.000
_cell.angle_alpha   90.00
_cell.angle_beta   90.00
_cell.angle_gamma   90.00
#
_symmetry.space_group_name_H-M   'P 1'
#
loop_
_entity.id
_entity.type
_entity.pdbx_description
1 polymer ?
#
loop_
_entity_poly.entity_id
_entity_poly.type
_entity_poly.pdbx_seq_one_letter_code
_entity_poly.pdbx_strand_id
1 'polypeptide(L)'
;YIVESGVHMGFTTWLLRAAAPDAQIFCIDPNPEGMTHTEKNHTHFHDNNPKTRYFRAENFKDLNALDWDSLIPASERHLAFVALDDHMSALRRSVELFARGFVHLWYDDNWVNGDCYSFNQLCSDPAPDEDGHILMKDQFGRQATAITLVDYEAHSKWLQEHMETYFEFPALFDGCEEHTRRRSLLREEDLERYGLPTVEEDWQHYQHLYSPYVKLGSPRQHG
;
A
#
# COMPACT_ATOMS: atom_id res chain seq x y z
N TYR A 1 4.92 9.92 -12.72
CA TYR A 1 5.84 9.30 -11.75
C TYR A 1 5.11 8.20 -11.02
N ILE A 2 5.85 7.20 -10.54
CA ILE A 2 5.33 6.15 -9.65
C ILE A 2 6.19 6.13 -8.39
N VAL A 3 5.55 6.04 -7.25
CA VAL A 3 6.19 5.78 -5.96
C VAL A 3 5.68 4.45 -5.45
N GLU A 4 6.58 3.58 -5.00
CA GLU A 4 6.27 2.29 -4.40
C GLU A 4 6.86 2.27 -2.99
N SER A 5 6.03 2.09 -1.97
CA SER A 5 6.43 1.88 -0.59
C SER A 5 6.08 0.44 -0.21
N GLY A 6 7.11 -0.37 0.07
CA GLY A 6 6.98 -1.81 0.24
C GLY A 6 7.31 -2.55 -1.06
N VAL A 7 8.59 -2.87 -1.25
CA VAL A 7 9.09 -3.56 -2.45
C VAL A 7 9.10 -5.06 -2.22
N HIS A 8 9.58 -5.49 -1.04
CA HIS A 8 9.77 -6.88 -0.65
C HIS A 8 10.40 -7.72 -1.79
N MET A 9 9.65 -8.65 -2.38
CA MET A 9 10.13 -9.56 -3.44
C MET A 9 10.09 -8.93 -4.85
N GLY A 10 9.56 -7.72 -5.00
CA GLY A 10 9.54 -6.94 -6.24
C GLY A 10 8.39 -7.27 -7.19
N PHE A 11 7.37 -8.00 -6.74
CA PHE A 11 6.22 -8.34 -7.57
C PHE A 11 5.44 -7.09 -8.02
N THR A 12 5.12 -6.20 -7.08
CA THR A 12 4.46 -4.93 -7.37
C THR A 12 5.33 -4.06 -8.28
N THR A 13 6.66 -4.04 -8.07
CA THR A 13 7.59 -3.34 -8.97
C THR A 13 7.53 -3.87 -10.41
N TRP A 14 7.46 -5.19 -10.60
CA TRP A 14 7.30 -5.83 -11.91
C TRP A 14 6.01 -5.40 -12.59
N LEU A 15 4.88 -5.46 -11.85
CA LEU A 15 3.57 -5.05 -12.34
C LEU A 15 3.56 -3.58 -12.77
N LEU A 16 4.11 -2.69 -11.93
CA LEU A 16 4.18 -1.25 -12.19
C LEU A 16 5.03 -0.95 -13.43
N ARG A 17 6.17 -1.61 -13.61
CA ARG A 17 7.02 -1.45 -14.80
C ARG A 17 6.33 -1.98 -16.06
N ALA A 18 5.63 -3.11 -15.98
CA ALA A 18 4.88 -3.65 -17.11
C ALA A 18 3.73 -2.72 -17.54
N ALA A 19 3.00 -2.16 -16.56
CA ALA A 19 1.88 -1.25 -16.81
C ALA A 19 2.32 0.15 -17.30
N ALA A 20 3.47 0.64 -16.82
CA ALA A 20 4.00 1.95 -17.18
C ALA A 20 5.50 1.88 -17.57
N PRO A 21 5.82 1.36 -18.77
CA PRO A 21 7.20 1.08 -19.20
C PRO A 21 8.14 2.28 -19.16
N ASP A 22 7.60 3.49 -19.33
CA ASP A 22 8.36 4.73 -19.39
C ASP A 22 8.37 5.54 -18.10
N ALA A 23 7.65 5.10 -17.06
CA ALA A 23 7.57 5.84 -15.81
C ALA A 23 8.91 5.86 -15.07
N GLN A 24 9.18 6.98 -14.41
CA GLN A 24 10.17 7.04 -13.34
C GLN A 24 9.55 6.46 -12.06
N ILE A 25 10.18 5.43 -11.51
CA ILE A 25 9.69 4.66 -10.37
C ILE A 25 10.64 4.87 -9.19
N PHE A 26 10.10 5.24 -8.03
CA PHE A 26 10.84 5.37 -6.78
C PHE A 26 10.40 4.28 -5.81
N CYS A 27 11.27 3.30 -5.59
CA CYS A 27 11.00 2.10 -4.78
C CYS A 27 11.61 2.28 -3.38
N ILE A 28 10.79 2.14 -2.34
CA ILE A 28 11.17 2.47 -0.95
C ILE A 28 10.88 1.25 -0.08
N ASP A 29 11.91 0.77 0.62
CA ASP A 29 11.76 -0.41 1.50
C ASP A 29 12.84 -0.37 2.60
N PRO A 30 12.49 -0.54 3.88
CA PRO A 30 13.46 -0.50 4.98
C PRO A 30 14.51 -1.63 4.93
N ASN A 31 14.33 -2.65 4.10
CA ASN A 31 14.85 -4.01 4.29
C ASN A 31 14.38 -4.60 5.62
N PRO A 32 13.88 -5.84 5.65
CA PRO A 32 13.46 -6.46 6.90
C PRO A 32 14.64 -6.59 7.87
N GLU A 33 14.42 -6.17 9.12
CA GLU A 33 15.37 -6.33 10.21
C GLU A 33 15.70 -7.81 10.41
N GLY A 34 16.99 -8.14 10.51
CA GLY A 34 17.46 -9.51 10.74
C GLY A 34 17.90 -10.27 9.48
N MET A 35 17.66 -9.75 8.28
CA MET A 35 18.24 -10.33 7.05
C MET A 35 19.75 -10.09 6.96
N THR A 36 20.50 -11.13 6.58
CA THR A 36 21.92 -11.05 6.23
C THR A 36 22.14 -10.17 5.00
N HIS A 37 23.36 -9.67 4.78
CA HIS A 37 23.68 -8.82 3.62
C HIS A 37 23.32 -9.48 2.26
N THR A 38 23.40 -10.81 2.18
CA THR A 38 22.97 -11.62 1.05
C THR A 38 21.45 -11.61 0.84
N GLU A 39 20.67 -11.72 1.92
CA GLU A 39 19.20 -11.69 1.87
C GLU A 39 18.65 -10.28 1.62
N LYS A 40 19.36 -9.23 2.09
CA LYS A 40 19.07 -7.81 1.80
C LYS A 40 19.07 -7.45 0.30
N ASN A 41 19.64 -8.31 -0.55
CA ASN A 41 19.66 -8.16 -2.01
C ASN A 41 18.73 -9.14 -2.74
N HIS A 42 18.03 -10.05 -2.03
CA HIS A 42 17.10 -11.01 -2.64
C HIS A 42 15.71 -10.40 -2.84
N THR A 43 15.63 -9.43 -3.75
CA THR A 43 14.39 -9.21 -4.50
C THR A 43 14.31 -10.28 -5.59
N HIS A 44 13.25 -11.10 -5.63
CA HIS A 44 13.04 -12.04 -6.75
C HIS A 44 12.99 -11.31 -8.09
N PHE A 45 12.31 -10.17 -8.12
CA PHE A 45 12.34 -9.25 -9.24
C PHE A 45 13.01 -7.92 -8.84
N HIS A 46 14.02 -7.52 -9.61
CA HIS A 46 14.67 -6.23 -9.49
C HIS A 46 14.59 -5.50 -10.83
N ASP A 47 13.95 -4.33 -10.86
CA ASP A 47 13.85 -3.54 -12.07
C ASP A 47 15.19 -2.85 -12.36
N ASN A 48 15.85 -3.32 -13.41
CA ASN A 48 17.13 -2.78 -13.86
C ASN A 48 16.98 -1.59 -14.83
N ASN A 49 15.75 -1.09 -15.05
CA ASN A 49 15.52 0.10 -15.85
C ASN A 49 16.19 1.33 -15.18
N PRO A 50 16.96 2.15 -15.93
CA PRO A 50 17.61 3.35 -15.37
C PRO A 50 16.63 4.41 -14.85
N LYS A 51 15.33 4.30 -15.18
CA LYS A 51 14.26 5.14 -14.64
C LYS A 51 13.74 4.66 -13.28
N THR A 52 14.29 3.58 -12.73
CA THR A 52 13.95 3.09 -11.39
C THR A 52 15.04 3.44 -10.39
N ARG A 53 14.63 3.99 -9.25
CA ARG A 53 15.53 4.34 -8.15
C ARG A 53 15.05 3.68 -6.87
N TYR A 54 15.95 2.90 -6.26
CA TYR A 54 15.70 2.22 -4.99
C TYR A 54 16.26 3.02 -3.80
N PHE A 55 15.45 3.18 -2.76
CA PHE A 55 15.81 3.70 -1.44
C PHE A 55 15.68 2.56 -0.42
N ARG A 56 16.76 1.78 -0.30
CA ARG A 56 16.83 0.57 0.54
C ARG A 56 18.10 0.57 1.38
N ALA A 57 18.13 -0.28 2.41
CA ALA A 57 19.30 -0.48 3.28
C ALA A 57 19.86 0.86 3.82
N GLU A 58 21.15 1.11 3.61
CA GLU A 58 21.84 2.33 4.05
C GLU A 58 21.28 3.62 3.42
N ASN A 59 20.62 3.51 2.27
CA ASN A 59 19.98 4.63 1.57
C ASN A 59 18.48 4.75 1.90
N PHE A 60 17.95 3.86 2.75
CA PHE A 60 16.55 3.91 3.14
C PHE A 60 16.25 5.21 3.88
N LYS A 61 15.15 5.82 3.48
CA LYS A 61 14.44 6.84 4.24
C LYS A 61 12.98 6.45 4.16
N ASP A 62 12.28 6.60 5.28
CA ASP A 62 10.83 6.48 5.27
C ASP A 62 10.22 7.39 4.20
N LEU A 63 9.10 6.97 3.61
CA LEU A 63 8.34 7.72 2.59
C LEU A 63 8.17 9.20 2.96
N ASN A 64 7.88 9.49 4.23
CA ASN A 64 7.67 10.85 4.72
C ASN A 64 8.99 11.65 4.86
N ALA A 65 10.13 10.97 4.97
CA ALA A 65 11.45 11.58 5.18
C ALA A 65 12.25 11.80 3.88
N LEU A 66 11.74 11.36 2.73
CA LEU A 66 12.35 11.63 1.44
C LEU A 66 12.22 13.11 1.05
N ASP A 67 13.27 13.61 0.40
CA ASP A 67 13.27 14.96 -0.19
C ASP A 67 12.52 14.92 -1.52
N TRP A 68 11.19 15.02 -1.43
CA TRP A 68 10.35 14.97 -2.62
C TRP A 68 10.57 16.17 -3.55
N ASP A 69 11.06 17.31 -3.08
CA ASP A 69 11.32 18.49 -3.92
C ASP A 69 12.42 18.22 -4.94
N SER A 70 13.42 17.39 -4.59
CA SER A 70 14.47 16.97 -5.52
C SER A 70 14.11 15.74 -6.37
N LEU A 71 13.04 15.01 -6.03
CA LEU A 71 12.63 13.79 -6.73
C LEU A 71 11.48 14.01 -7.72
N ILE A 72 10.43 14.72 -7.29
CA ILE A 72 9.21 14.97 -8.07
C ILE A 72 8.80 16.43 -7.84
N PRO A 73 8.78 17.27 -8.89
CA PRO A 73 8.33 18.66 -8.77
C PRO A 73 6.98 18.75 -8.09
N ALA A 74 6.82 19.69 -7.16
CA ALA A 74 5.57 19.85 -6.40
C ALA A 74 4.34 20.03 -7.33
N SER A 75 4.52 20.68 -8.49
CA SER A 75 3.49 20.84 -9.52
C SER A 75 3.02 19.54 -10.16
N GLU A 76 3.77 18.44 -10.06
CA GLU A 76 3.52 17.17 -10.75
C GLU A 76 3.14 16.03 -9.80
N ARG A 77 3.26 16.22 -8.48
CA ARG A 77 2.93 15.18 -7.49
C ARG A 77 1.49 14.74 -7.52
N HIS A 78 0.58 15.66 -7.83
CA HIS A 78 -0.83 15.34 -7.99
C HIS A 78 -1.13 14.44 -9.19
N LEU A 79 -0.16 14.26 -10.11
CA LEU A 79 -0.23 13.32 -11.24
C LEU A 79 0.52 12.01 -10.97
N ALA A 80 1.26 11.92 -9.85
CA ALA A 80 2.02 10.74 -9.51
C ALA A 80 1.13 9.69 -8.86
N PHE A 81 1.35 8.43 -9.24
CA PHE A 81 0.70 7.27 -8.64
C PHE A 81 1.55 6.74 -7.49
N VAL A 82 0.93 6.44 -6.35
CA VAL A 82 1.62 5.92 -5.15
C VAL A 82 1.03 4.56 -4.78
N ALA A 83 1.84 3.52 -4.92
CA ALA A 83 1.57 2.17 -4.41
C ALA A 83 2.12 2.05 -2.97
N LEU A 84 1.28 1.59 -2.06
CA LEU A 84 1.56 1.43 -0.63
C LEU A 84 1.33 -0.03 -0.22
N ASP A 85 2.19 -0.57 0.62
CA ASP A 85 1.94 -1.83 1.32
C ASP A 85 1.05 -1.64 2.56
N ASP A 86 0.53 -2.76 3.06
CA ASP A 86 -0.40 -2.84 4.19
C ASP A 86 0.26 -2.86 5.59
N HIS A 87 1.59 -2.72 5.64
CA HIS A 87 2.36 -2.73 6.88
C HIS A 87 2.28 -1.39 7.65
N MET A 88 1.77 -0.32 7.03
CA MET A 88 1.70 1.01 7.62
C MET A 88 0.27 1.53 7.65
N SER A 89 -0.05 2.37 8.63
CA SER A 89 -1.37 3.00 8.75
C SER A 89 -1.80 3.69 7.44
N ALA A 90 -2.90 3.21 6.82
CA ALA A 90 -3.42 3.82 5.59
C ALA A 90 -3.80 5.29 5.79
N LEU A 91 -4.40 5.62 6.94
CA LEU A 91 -4.70 7.01 7.31
C LEU A 91 -3.42 7.84 7.41
N ARG A 92 -2.42 7.37 8.16
CA ARG A 92 -1.16 8.10 8.35
C ARG A 92 -0.50 8.38 6.99
N ARG A 93 -0.38 7.36 6.14
CA ARG A 93 0.21 7.50 4.79
C ARG A 93 -0.59 8.47 3.93
N SER A 94 -1.91 8.41 4.00
CA SER A 94 -2.79 9.36 3.30
C SER A 94 -2.53 10.79 3.72
N VAL A 95 -2.46 11.08 5.03
CA VAL A 95 -2.17 12.43 5.56
C VAL A 95 -0.77 12.91 5.14
N GLU A 96 0.26 12.07 5.30
CA GLU A 96 1.65 12.38 4.96
C GLU A 96 1.84 12.71 3.47
N LEU A 97 1.19 11.94 2.60
CA LEU A 97 1.24 12.08 1.14
C LEU A 97 0.40 13.26 0.66
N PHE A 98 -0.80 13.43 1.22
CA PHE A 98 -1.68 14.55 0.91
C PHE A 98 -1.02 15.89 1.19
N ALA A 99 -0.36 16.01 2.35
CA ALA A 99 0.40 17.20 2.73
C ALA A 99 1.53 17.54 1.75
N ARG A 100 2.00 16.57 0.97
CA ARG A 100 3.03 16.74 -0.07
C ARG A 100 2.47 16.95 -1.47
N GLY A 101 1.15 16.87 -1.64
CA GLY A 101 0.47 17.04 -2.92
C GLY A 101 0.29 15.74 -3.73
N PHE A 102 0.57 14.58 -3.15
CA PHE A 102 0.22 13.30 -3.76
C PHE A 102 -1.24 12.97 -3.48
N VAL A 103 -1.96 12.54 -4.52
CA VAL A 103 -3.41 12.31 -4.40
C VAL A 103 -3.90 11.00 -5.01
N HIS A 104 -3.07 10.28 -5.80
CA HIS A 104 -3.44 8.98 -6.37
C HIS A 104 -2.78 7.87 -5.56
N LEU A 105 -3.55 7.23 -4.68
CA LEU A 105 -3.07 6.19 -3.78
C LEU A 105 -3.65 4.83 -4.17
N TRP A 106 -2.83 3.79 -4.13
CA TRP A 106 -3.24 2.41 -4.23
C TRP A 106 -2.60 1.65 -3.07
N TYR A 107 -3.40 0.88 -2.35
CA TYR A 107 -2.98 0.20 -1.13
C TYR A 107 -3.10 -1.30 -1.34
N ASP A 108 -1.97 -2.00 -1.27
CA ASP A 108 -1.88 -3.43 -1.51
C ASP A 108 -2.06 -4.18 -0.19
N ASP A 109 -3.15 -4.94 -0.11
CA ASP A 109 -3.58 -5.69 1.06
C ASP A 109 -3.32 -7.18 0.80
N ASN A 110 -2.10 -7.62 1.16
CA ASN A 110 -1.56 -8.93 0.79
C ASN A 110 -0.82 -9.64 1.95
N TRP A 111 -0.71 -9.02 3.11
CA TRP A 111 -0.11 -9.61 4.30
C TRP A 111 -1.19 -10.12 5.25
N VAL A 112 -1.06 -11.36 5.72
CA VAL A 112 -2.04 -11.98 6.65
C VAL A 112 -2.14 -11.30 8.02
N ASN A 113 -1.14 -10.50 8.42
CA ASN A 113 -1.27 -9.59 9.57
C ASN A 113 -1.34 -8.12 9.13
N GLY A 114 -1.40 -7.91 7.81
CA GLY A 114 -1.59 -6.68 7.09
C GLY A 114 -3.05 -6.32 7.13
N ASP A 115 -3.27 -5.26 7.87
CA ASP A 115 -4.47 -4.45 7.93
C ASP A 115 -4.09 -3.39 8.96
N CYS A 116 -3.00 -2.68 8.68
CA CYS A 116 -2.55 -1.61 9.55
C CYS A 116 -3.48 -0.43 9.33
N TYR A 117 -4.63 -0.46 10.01
CA TYR A 117 -5.64 0.60 9.96
C TYR A 117 -6.01 0.97 8.51
N SER A 118 -6.46 -0.03 7.74
CA SER A 118 -6.73 0.08 6.30
C SER A 118 -7.89 1.04 5.98
N PHE A 119 -8.02 1.36 4.69
CA PHE A 119 -9.20 2.05 4.19
C PHE A 119 -10.49 1.25 4.43
N ASN A 120 -10.44 -0.09 4.43
CA ASN A 120 -11.62 -0.92 4.68
C ASN A 120 -12.07 -0.78 6.13
N GLN A 121 -11.12 -0.77 7.07
CA GLN A 121 -11.41 -0.51 8.47
C GLN A 121 -11.97 0.91 8.68
N LEU A 122 -11.43 1.93 8.00
CA LEU A 122 -11.89 3.33 8.09
C LEU A 122 -13.24 3.61 7.42
N CYS A 123 -13.65 2.77 6.46
CA CYS A 123 -14.91 2.92 5.73
C CYS A 123 -16.02 1.98 6.23
N SER A 124 -15.75 1.17 7.25
CA SER A 124 -16.72 0.24 7.85
C SER A 124 -17.37 0.81 9.10
N ASP A 125 -18.37 0.12 9.64
CA ASP A 125 -18.87 0.43 10.98
C ASP A 125 -17.77 0.16 12.02
N PRO A 126 -17.63 1.01 13.05
CA PRO A 126 -16.64 0.83 14.10
C PRO A 126 -16.90 -0.49 14.86
N ALA A 127 -15.83 -1.23 15.15
CA ALA A 127 -15.86 -2.46 15.92
C ALA A 127 -15.03 -2.29 17.22
N PRO A 128 -15.57 -1.60 18.24
CA PRO A 128 -14.87 -1.42 19.52
C PRO A 128 -14.79 -2.72 20.32
N ASP A 129 -13.78 -2.84 21.17
CA ASP A 129 -13.65 -3.89 22.19
C ASP A 129 -14.62 -3.69 23.37
N GLU A 130 -14.54 -4.58 24.37
CA GLU A 130 -15.39 -4.53 25.57
C GLU A 130 -15.25 -3.22 26.38
N ASP A 131 -14.11 -2.53 26.25
CA ASP A 131 -13.81 -1.27 26.92
C ASP A 131 -14.17 -0.04 26.05
N GLY A 132 -14.70 -0.25 24.84
CA GLY A 132 -15.11 0.82 23.93
C GLY A 132 -13.97 1.37 23.06
N HIS A 133 -12.81 0.69 23.00
CA HIS A 133 -11.67 1.12 22.20
C HIS A 133 -11.59 0.40 20.87
N ILE A 134 -11.02 1.07 19.87
CA ILE A 134 -10.72 0.50 18.56
C ILE A 134 -9.21 0.39 18.44
N LEU A 135 -8.71 -0.73 17.93
CA LEU A 135 -7.27 -0.94 17.76
C LEU A 135 -6.80 -0.30 16.45
N MET A 136 -5.90 0.67 16.56
CA MET A 136 -5.16 1.25 15.43
C MET A 136 -3.76 0.64 15.37
N LYS A 137 -3.48 -0.12 14.31
CA LYS A 137 -2.17 -0.71 14.04
C LYS A 137 -1.35 0.18 13.11
N ASP A 138 -0.04 0.23 13.35
CA ASP A 138 0.95 0.89 12.49
C ASP A 138 2.31 0.16 12.60
N GLN A 139 3.24 0.47 11.70
CA GLN A 139 4.62 -0.04 11.72
C GLN A 139 4.72 -1.56 11.85
N PHE A 140 4.19 -2.29 10.87
CA PHE A 140 4.19 -3.75 10.82
C PHE A 140 3.46 -4.37 12.02
N GLY A 141 2.41 -3.68 12.52
CA GLY A 141 1.69 -4.04 13.74
C GLY A 141 2.51 -3.94 15.04
N ARG A 142 3.77 -3.48 14.98
CA ARG A 142 4.63 -3.29 16.17
C ARG A 142 4.13 -2.14 17.03
N GLN A 143 3.43 -1.19 16.42
CA GLN A 143 2.71 -0.15 17.13
C GLN A 143 1.22 -0.46 17.07
N ALA A 144 0.61 -0.57 18.25
CA ALA A 144 -0.82 -0.72 18.40
C ALA A 144 -1.31 0.29 19.43
N THR A 145 -2.27 1.13 19.04
CA THR A 145 -2.83 2.18 19.87
C THR A 145 -4.32 1.96 20.01
N ALA A 146 -4.80 1.85 21.26
CA ALA A 146 -6.22 1.87 21.56
C ALA A 146 -6.72 3.32 21.38
N ILE A 147 -7.61 3.53 20.41
CA ILE A 147 -8.23 4.83 20.12
C ILE A 147 -9.70 4.80 20.55
N THR A 148 -10.25 5.96 20.88
CA THR A 148 -11.68 6.05 21.23
C THR A 148 -12.55 6.03 19.99
N LEU A 149 -13.86 5.79 20.16
CA LEU A 149 -14.83 5.96 19.07
C LEU A 149 -14.79 7.38 18.48
N VAL A 150 -14.58 8.40 19.31
CA VAL A 150 -14.48 9.79 18.86
C VAL A 150 -13.26 10.00 17.95
N ASP A 151 -12.12 9.41 18.29
CA ASP A 151 -10.92 9.47 17.45
C ASP A 151 -11.16 8.75 16.11
N TYR A 152 -11.75 7.57 16.14
CA TYR A 152 -12.10 6.81 14.94
C TYR A 152 -13.08 7.56 14.03
N GLU A 153 -14.10 8.19 14.60
CA GLU A 153 -15.05 9.02 13.85
C GLU A 153 -14.35 10.23 13.22
N ALA A 154 -13.41 10.87 13.93
CA ALA A 154 -12.62 11.97 13.39
C ALA A 154 -11.72 11.52 12.23
N HIS A 155 -11.09 10.34 12.35
CA HIS A 155 -10.28 9.72 11.30
C HIS A 155 -11.10 9.41 10.05
N SER A 156 -12.25 8.74 10.24
CA SER A 156 -13.17 8.38 9.17
C SER A 156 -13.71 9.62 8.47
N LYS A 157 -14.07 10.65 9.25
CA LYS A 157 -14.52 11.94 8.73
C LYS A 157 -13.43 12.63 7.91
N TRP A 158 -12.19 12.67 8.39
CA TRP A 158 -11.09 13.27 7.63
C TRP A 158 -10.95 12.57 6.28
N LEU A 159 -10.95 11.24 6.26
CA LEU A 159 -10.83 10.48 5.01
C LEU A 159 -12.00 10.80 4.06
N GLN A 160 -13.24 10.77 4.55
CA GLN A 160 -14.44 11.07 3.74
C GLN A 160 -14.44 12.50 3.18
N GLU A 161 -13.97 13.48 3.94
CA GLU A 161 -13.89 14.88 3.48
C GLU A 161 -12.80 15.10 2.42
N HIS A 162 -11.76 14.27 2.41
CA HIS A 162 -10.63 14.37 1.50
C HIS A 162 -10.67 13.37 0.35
N MET A 163 -11.55 12.37 0.38
CA MET A 163 -11.64 11.34 -0.65
C MET A 163 -12.59 11.77 -1.78
N GLU A 164 -12.05 11.93 -2.98
CA GLU A 164 -12.81 12.22 -4.21
C GLU A 164 -13.30 10.94 -4.87
N THR A 165 -12.42 9.94 -4.94
CA THR A 165 -12.72 8.63 -5.57
C THR A 165 -12.27 7.52 -4.65
N TYR A 166 -13.12 6.50 -4.52
CA TYR A 166 -12.80 5.22 -3.89
C TYR A 166 -13.20 4.10 -4.84
N PHE A 167 -12.27 3.19 -5.11
CA PHE A 167 -12.52 2.03 -5.96
C PHE A 167 -11.69 0.85 -5.50
N GLU A 168 -12.33 -0.24 -5.10
CA GLU A 168 -11.65 -1.51 -4.83
C GLU A 168 -11.49 -2.32 -6.11
N PHE A 169 -10.26 -2.70 -6.44
CA PHE A 169 -10.04 -3.68 -7.49
C PHE A 169 -10.58 -5.05 -7.06
N PRO A 170 -11.09 -5.87 -8.00
CA PRO A 170 -11.35 -7.27 -7.69
C PRO A 170 -10.03 -7.96 -7.35
N ALA A 171 -10.08 -8.86 -6.37
CA ALA A 171 -8.96 -9.74 -6.06
C ALA A 171 -8.49 -10.50 -7.30
N LEU A 172 -7.16 -10.53 -7.53
CA LEU A 172 -6.60 -11.41 -8.57
C LEU A 172 -6.83 -12.87 -8.16
N PHE A 173 -6.47 -13.19 -6.92
CA PHE A 173 -6.73 -14.45 -6.27
C PHE A 173 -7.01 -14.19 -4.79
N ASP A 174 -8.30 -14.19 -4.43
CA ASP A 174 -8.77 -14.24 -3.04
C ASP A 174 -8.67 -15.70 -2.60
N GLY A 175 -7.70 -16.01 -1.73
CA GLY A 175 -7.52 -17.34 -1.15
C GLY A 175 -8.62 -17.71 -0.14
N CYS A 176 -9.56 -16.81 0.17
CA CYS A 176 -10.65 -17.14 1.06
C CYS A 176 -11.82 -17.78 0.27
N GLU A 177 -12.16 -19.03 0.56
CA GLU A 177 -13.26 -19.76 -0.12
C GLU A 177 -14.67 -19.20 0.17
N GLU A 178 -14.82 -18.33 1.18
CA GLU A 178 -16.13 -17.98 1.76
C GLU A 178 -16.57 -16.51 1.64
N HIS A 179 -15.82 -15.63 0.97
CA HIS A 179 -16.25 -14.22 0.88
C HIS A 179 -17.39 -14.03 -0.14
N THR A 180 -18.57 -13.62 0.36
CA THR A 180 -19.76 -13.36 -0.47
C THR A 180 -19.70 -12.05 -1.26
N ARG A 181 -18.68 -11.20 -1.03
CA ARG A 181 -18.65 -9.84 -1.57
C ARG A 181 -18.25 -9.80 -3.05
N ARG A 182 -17.24 -10.57 -3.49
CA ARG A 182 -16.76 -10.61 -4.88
C ARG A 182 -16.02 -11.94 -5.16
N ARG A 183 -15.94 -12.34 -6.43
CA ARG A 183 -15.16 -13.53 -6.85
C ARG A 183 -13.78 -13.07 -7.33
N SER A 184 -12.75 -13.85 -7.00
CA SER A 184 -11.41 -13.75 -7.60
C SER A 184 -11.49 -13.72 -9.12
N LEU A 185 -10.62 -12.93 -9.75
CA LEU A 185 -10.48 -12.92 -11.20
C LEU A 185 -9.88 -14.22 -11.73
N LEU A 186 -8.94 -14.80 -10.99
CA LEU A 186 -8.29 -16.08 -11.29
C LEU A 186 -8.81 -17.18 -10.36
N ARG A 187 -8.87 -18.39 -10.89
CA ARG A 187 -9.01 -19.60 -10.08
C ARG A 187 -7.61 -20.18 -9.84
N GLU A 188 -7.48 -21.07 -8.86
CA GLU A 188 -6.20 -21.72 -8.56
C GLU A 188 -5.55 -22.37 -9.80
N GLU A 189 -6.36 -23.04 -10.62
CA GLU A 189 -5.95 -23.65 -11.89
C GLU A 189 -5.40 -22.66 -12.94
N ASP A 190 -5.67 -21.37 -12.80
CA ASP A 190 -5.20 -20.32 -13.72
C ASP A 190 -3.81 -19.77 -13.32
N LEU A 191 -3.35 -19.94 -12.07
CA LEU A 191 -2.12 -19.33 -11.55
C LEU A 191 -0.87 -19.79 -12.32
N GLU A 192 -0.66 -21.09 -12.41
CA GLU A 192 0.49 -21.67 -13.13
C GLU A 192 0.47 -21.30 -14.61
N ARG A 193 -0.72 -21.18 -15.21
CA ARG A 193 -0.89 -20.80 -16.62
C ARG A 193 -0.34 -19.40 -16.91
N TYR A 194 -0.39 -18.50 -15.93
CA TYR A 194 0.16 -17.14 -16.03
C TYR A 194 1.58 -17.01 -15.48
N GLY A 195 2.22 -18.12 -15.11
CA GLY A 195 3.58 -18.14 -14.55
C GLY A 195 3.63 -17.64 -13.11
N LEU A 196 2.50 -17.69 -12.40
CA LEU A 196 2.40 -17.36 -10.98
C LEU A 196 2.59 -18.67 -10.16
N PRO A 197 3.11 -18.60 -8.91
CA PRO A 197 3.24 -19.77 -8.04
C PRO A 197 1.89 -20.43 -7.73
N THR A 198 1.91 -21.74 -7.44
CA THR A 198 0.72 -22.44 -6.93
C THR A 198 0.36 -21.99 -5.52
N VAL A 199 -0.89 -22.24 -5.11
CA VAL A 199 -1.36 -22.04 -3.73
C VAL A 199 -0.49 -22.78 -2.72
N GLU A 200 -0.11 -24.03 -3.02
CA GLU A 200 0.73 -24.84 -2.13
C GLU A 200 2.15 -24.28 -1.99
N GLU A 201 2.68 -23.66 -3.05
CA GLU A 201 4.02 -23.07 -3.05
C GLU A 201 4.07 -21.72 -2.32
N ASP A 202 3.02 -20.89 -2.41
CA ASP A 202 3.08 -19.52 -1.89
C ASP A 202 1.73 -18.92 -1.46
N TRP A 203 0.96 -19.67 -0.67
CA TRP A 203 -0.34 -19.20 -0.15
C TRP A 203 -0.28 -17.84 0.56
N GLN A 204 0.80 -17.56 1.30
CA GLN A 204 0.91 -16.39 2.17
C GLN A 204 1.44 -15.14 1.46
N HIS A 205 2.06 -15.24 0.28
CA HIS A 205 2.62 -14.08 -0.43
C HIS A 205 1.91 -13.76 -1.76
N TYR A 206 0.86 -14.51 -2.14
CA TYR A 206 0.11 -14.28 -3.38
C TYR A 206 -1.38 -13.97 -3.22
N GLN A 207 -1.89 -13.93 -1.99
CA GLN A 207 -3.22 -13.38 -1.76
C GLN A 207 -3.20 -11.90 -2.11
N HIS A 208 -4.02 -11.53 -3.09
CA HIS A 208 -4.23 -10.15 -3.44
C HIS A 208 -5.71 -9.90 -3.25
N LEU A 209 -6.05 -9.30 -2.11
CA LEU A 209 -7.44 -9.03 -1.73
C LEU A 209 -8.01 -7.89 -2.59
N TYR A 210 -8.83 -7.05 -1.98
CA TYR A 210 -9.57 -5.99 -2.66
C TYR A 210 -8.83 -4.66 -2.56
N SER A 211 -7.58 -4.63 -3.04
CA SER A 211 -6.68 -3.48 -2.94
C SER A 211 -7.39 -2.18 -3.38
N PRO A 212 -7.58 -1.20 -2.48
CA PRO A 212 -8.32 0.01 -2.81
C PRO A 212 -7.42 1.01 -3.53
N TYR A 213 -7.98 1.60 -4.58
CA TYR A 213 -7.55 2.87 -5.15
C TYR A 213 -8.33 4.01 -4.50
N VAL A 214 -7.60 4.99 -4.01
CA VAL A 214 -8.12 6.21 -3.40
C VAL A 214 -7.56 7.42 -4.13
N LYS A 215 -8.45 8.24 -4.70
CA LYS A 215 -8.10 9.58 -5.15
C LYS A 215 -8.47 10.56 -4.06
N LEU A 216 -7.48 11.25 -3.49
CA LEU A 216 -7.73 12.37 -2.60
C LEU A 216 -8.10 13.61 -3.45
N GLY A 217 -9.08 14.38 -3.02
CA GLY A 217 -9.43 15.65 -3.64
C GLY A 217 -8.33 16.66 -3.38
N SER A 218 -7.84 17.34 -4.43
CA SER A 218 -6.80 18.35 -4.29
C SER A 218 -7.10 19.31 -3.13
N PRO A 219 -6.09 19.74 -2.35
CA PRO A 219 -6.30 20.77 -1.34
C PRO A 219 -7.03 21.92 -2.03
N ARG A 220 -8.26 22.22 -1.62
CA ARG A 220 -8.99 23.34 -2.20
C ARG A 220 -8.07 24.54 -2.00
N GLN A 221 -7.57 25.09 -3.11
CA GLN A 221 -6.91 26.38 -3.02
C GLN A 221 -8.03 27.32 -2.57
N HIS A 222 -8.06 27.63 -1.28
CA HIS A 222 -8.85 28.73 -0.78
C HIS A 222 -8.28 29.99 -1.47
N GLY A 223 -8.94 30.38 -2.56
CA GLY A 223 -8.75 31.67 -3.21
C GLY A 223 -9.30 32.79 -2.35
#